data_AF-A0A926PL11-F1
#
_entry.id   AF-A0A926PL11-F1
#
_cell.length_a   1.000
_cell.length_b   1.000
_cell.length_c   1.000
_cell.angle_alpha   90.00
_cell.angle_beta   90.00
_cell.angle_gamma   90.00
#
_symmetry.space_group_name_H-M   'P 1'
#
loop_
_entity.id
_entity.type
_entity.pdbx_description
1 polymer ?
#
loop_
_entity_poly.entity_id
_entity_poly.type
_entity_poly.pdbx_seq_one_letter_code
_entity_poly.pdbx_strand_id
1 'polypeptide(L)'
;MTQPDSAPDVSYSLDRDELLRIRSLKLLTSDRDYMFFALQVDYPGKLNPAINVSAFCDRWELDEGDLYKALGDLRKKGIVVSISSQLNLQLS
;
A
#
# COMPACT_ATOMS: atom_id res chain seq x y z
N MET A 1 -41.59 -24.31 -2.11
CA MET A 1 -40.13 -24.06 -2.17
C MET A 1 -39.96 -22.57 -2.37
N THR A 2 -39.74 -21.83 -1.29
CA THR A 2 -39.43 -20.39 -1.35
C THR A 2 -37.94 -20.23 -1.63
N GLN A 3 -37.64 -19.60 -2.76
CA GLN A 3 -36.30 -19.21 -3.17
C GLN A 3 -35.76 -18.20 -2.14
N PRO A 4 -34.52 -18.32 -1.63
CA PRO A 4 -33.98 -17.29 -0.76
C PRO A 4 -33.75 -16.03 -1.61
N ASP A 5 -34.31 -14.90 -1.19
CA ASP A 5 -33.95 -13.57 -1.68
C ASP A 5 -32.44 -13.39 -1.48
N SER A 6 -31.66 -13.65 -2.52
CA SER A 6 -30.25 -13.30 -2.53
C SER A 6 -30.16 -11.78 -2.59
N ALA A 7 -29.82 -11.16 -1.46
CA ALA A 7 -29.47 -9.74 -1.43
C ALA A 7 -28.46 -9.45 -2.55
N PRO A 8 -28.57 -8.29 -3.24
CA PRO A 8 -27.58 -7.92 -4.24
C PRO A 8 -26.19 -7.96 -3.59
N ASP A 9 -25.23 -8.57 -4.28
CA ASP A 9 -23.85 -8.65 -3.83
C ASP A 9 -23.23 -7.25 -3.94
N VAL A 10 -23.42 -6.44 -2.89
CA VAL A 10 -22.95 -5.06 -2.87
C VAL A 10 -21.45 -5.08 -2.60
N SER A 11 -20.68 -4.80 -3.65
CA SER A 11 -19.24 -4.59 -3.54
C SER A 11 -18.93 -3.09 -3.42
N TYR A 12 -17.95 -2.78 -2.57
CA TYR A 12 -17.37 -1.45 -2.46
C TYR A 12 -15.92 -1.53 -2.92
N SER A 13 -15.55 -0.69 -3.87
CA SER A 13 -14.15 -0.43 -4.23
C SER A 13 -13.66 0.79 -3.46
N LEU A 14 -12.38 0.82 -3.15
CA LEU A 14 -11.72 1.99 -2.61
C LEU A 14 -10.76 2.56 -3.65
N ASP A 15 -10.96 3.81 -4.05
CA ASP A 15 -10.04 4.54 -4.91
C ASP A 15 -9.11 5.49 -4.12
N ARG A 16 -8.31 6.26 -4.87
CA ARG A 16 -7.34 7.20 -4.29
C ARG A 16 -8.01 8.32 -3.50
N ASP A 17 -9.03 8.95 -4.07
CA ASP A 17 -9.66 10.13 -3.48
C ASP A 17 -10.43 9.73 -2.21
N GLU A 18 -11.04 8.55 -2.23
CA GLU A 18 -11.70 7.96 -1.07
C GLU A 18 -10.71 7.63 0.04
N LEU A 19 -9.55 7.05 -0.27
CA LEU A 19 -8.51 6.75 0.72
C LEU A 19 -7.88 8.04 1.30
N LEU A 20 -7.66 9.07 0.49
CA LEU A 20 -7.25 10.41 0.96
C LEU A 20 -8.30 11.02 1.90
N ARG A 21 -9.59 10.87 1.56
CA ARG A 21 -10.68 11.33 2.41
C ARG A 21 -10.72 10.58 3.74
N ILE A 22 -10.57 9.26 3.74
CA ILE A 22 -10.46 8.42 4.95
C ILE A 22 -9.34 8.93 5.86
N ARG A 23 -8.19 9.29 5.28
CA ARG A 23 -7.04 9.87 6.01
C ARG A 23 -7.37 11.23 6.62
N SER A 24 -7.96 12.14 5.85
CA SER A 24 -8.36 13.48 6.31
C SER A 24 -9.37 13.42 7.46
N LEU A 25 -10.26 12.44 7.44
CA LEU A 25 -11.27 12.20 8.48
C LEU A 25 -10.69 11.45 9.69
N LYS A 26 -9.40 11.10 9.69
CA LYS A 26 -8.72 10.32 10.73
C LYS A 26 -9.39 8.98 11.02
N LEU A 27 -10.03 8.38 10.02
CA LEU A 27 -10.64 7.05 10.13
C LEU A 27 -9.58 5.94 10.05
N LEU A 28 -8.45 6.22 9.39
CA LEU A 28 -7.27 5.34 9.36
C LEU A 28 -6.06 6.07 9.97
N THR A 29 -5.79 5.80 11.24
CA THR A 29 -4.80 6.52 12.06
C THR A 29 -3.40 5.91 12.02
N SER A 30 -3.27 4.67 11.53
CA SER A 30 -2.00 3.96 11.40
C SER A 30 -1.38 4.27 10.03
N ASP A 31 -0.23 4.95 10.04
CA ASP A 31 0.50 5.31 8.81
C ASP A 31 0.94 4.07 8.03
N ARG A 32 1.28 3.00 8.74
CA ARG A 32 1.62 1.71 8.14
C ARG A 32 0.44 1.12 7.36
N ASP A 33 -0.75 1.16 7.96
CA ASP A 33 -1.94 0.55 7.34
C ASP A 33 -2.43 1.43 6.18
N TYR A 34 -2.34 2.76 6.33
CA TYR A 34 -2.60 3.72 5.24
C TYR A 34 -1.64 3.52 4.06
N MET A 35 -0.34 3.42 4.33
CA MET A 35 0.68 3.10 3.33
C MET A 35 0.37 1.77 2.62
N PHE A 36 -0.08 0.76 3.35
CA PHE A 36 -0.42 -0.54 2.76
C PHE A 36 -1.60 -0.43 1.78
N PHE A 37 -2.67 0.29 2.12
CA PHE A 37 -3.76 0.54 1.19
C PHE A 37 -3.31 1.39 -0.01
N ALA A 38 -2.50 2.43 0.22
CA ALA A 38 -1.94 3.26 -0.85
C ALA A 38 -1.12 2.43 -1.85
N LEU A 39 -0.33 1.45 -1.37
CA LEU A 39 0.40 0.51 -2.22
C LEU A 39 -0.54 -0.39 -3.04
N GLN A 40 -1.65 -0.84 -2.45
CA GLN A 40 -2.64 -1.65 -3.18
C GLN A 40 -3.36 -0.85 -4.27
N VAL A 41 -3.65 0.43 -4.01
CA VAL A 41 -4.28 1.32 -4.98
C VAL A 41 -3.34 1.66 -6.14
N ASP A 42 -2.07 2.00 -5.87
CA ASP A 42 -1.10 2.36 -6.93
C ASP A 42 -0.58 1.14 -7.72
N TYR A 43 -0.55 -0.04 -7.10
CA TYR A 43 0.07 -1.24 -7.68
C TYR A 43 -0.84 -2.48 -7.58
N PRO A 44 -2.07 -2.44 -8.10
CA PRO A 44 -3.00 -3.55 -8.00
C PRO A 44 -2.41 -4.79 -8.68
N GLY A 45 -2.37 -5.90 -7.95
CA GLY A 45 -1.92 -7.20 -8.45
C GLY A 45 -0.41 -7.31 -8.72
N LYS A 46 0.42 -6.33 -8.34
CA LYS A 46 1.88 -6.42 -8.50
C LYS A 46 2.53 -7.03 -7.26
N LEU A 47 3.23 -8.15 -7.44
CA LEU A 47 3.90 -8.85 -6.35
C LEU A 47 5.18 -8.14 -5.87
N ASN A 48 5.85 -7.38 -6.75
CA ASN A 48 7.10 -6.66 -6.47
C ASN A 48 7.15 -5.32 -7.23
N PRO A 49 6.34 -4.32 -6.86
CA PRO A 49 6.39 -3.02 -7.54
C PRO A 49 7.72 -2.31 -7.25
N ALA A 50 8.33 -1.75 -8.29
CA ALA A 50 9.39 -0.76 -8.13
C ALA A 50 8.75 0.57 -7.70
N ILE A 51 9.04 1.02 -6.47
CA ILE A 51 8.43 2.22 -5.88
C ILE A 51 9.46 3.34 -5.90
N ASN A 52 9.13 4.45 -6.56
CA ASN A 52 9.81 5.72 -6.32
C ASN A 52 9.25 6.33 -5.03
N VAL A 53 10.06 6.31 -3.97
CA VAL A 53 9.65 6.71 -2.61
C VAL A 53 9.13 8.14 -2.57
N SER A 54 9.89 9.09 -3.13
CA SER A 54 9.54 10.52 -3.07
C SER A 54 8.23 10.81 -3.79
N ALA A 55 8.09 10.33 -5.03
CA ALA A 55 6.86 10.52 -5.80
C ALA A 55 5.64 9.80 -5.18
N PHE A 56 5.86 8.69 -4.48
CA PHE A 56 4.80 7.99 -3.75
C PHE A 56 4.37 8.79 -2.51
N CYS A 57 5.32 9.28 -1.71
CA CYS A 57 5.03 10.11 -0.55
C CYS A 57 4.28 11.38 -0.91
N ASP A 58 4.70 12.10 -1.95
CA ASP A 58 4.02 13.30 -2.43
C ASP A 58 2.57 13.02 -2.83
N ARG A 59 2.30 11.88 -3.49
CA ARG A 59 0.94 11.53 -3.92
C ARG A 59 0.00 11.19 -2.76
N TRP A 60 0.54 10.64 -1.69
CA TRP A 60 -0.22 10.09 -0.56
C TRP A 60 -0.07 10.94 0.71
N GLU A 61 0.52 12.13 0.61
CA GLU A 61 0.73 13.05 1.74
C GLU A 61 1.40 12.37 2.93
N LEU A 62 2.41 11.54 2.63
CA LEU A 62 3.19 10.79 3.62
C LEU A 62 4.54 11.46 3.86
N ASP A 63 5.03 11.37 5.09
CA ASP A 63 6.41 11.70 5.40
C ASP A 63 7.36 10.64 4.82
N GLU A 64 8.39 11.07 4.10
CA GLU A 64 9.38 10.15 3.52
C GLU A 64 10.14 9.38 4.60
N GLY A 65 10.44 10.01 5.74
CA GLY A 65 11.13 9.40 6.86
C GLY A 65 10.33 8.26 7.48
N ASP A 66 9.03 8.45 7.67
CA ASP A 66 8.12 7.41 8.15
C ASP A 66 8.00 6.25 7.16
N LEU A 67 7.94 6.54 5.85
CA LEU A 67 7.96 5.50 4.81
C LEU A 67 9.28 4.72 4.82
N TYR A 68 10.43 5.39 4.88
CA TYR A 68 11.73 4.72 4.98
C TYR A 68 11.85 3.86 6.23
N LYS A 69 11.32 4.33 7.37
CA LYS A 69 11.27 3.57 8.62
C LYS A 69 10.40 2.32 8.47
N ALA A 70 9.21 2.45 7.91
CA ALA A 70 8.31 1.33 7.66
C ALA A 70 8.93 0.29 6.72
N LEU A 71 9.53 0.73 5.59
CA LEU A 71 10.24 -0.14 4.66
C LEU A 71 11.47 -0.79 5.32
N GLY A 72 12.19 -0.06 6.16
CA GLY A 72 13.32 -0.58 6.94
C GLY A 72 12.91 -1.69 7.91
N ASP A 73 11.78 -1.53 8.60
CA ASP A 73 11.24 -2.53 9.53
C ASP A 73 10.73 -3.76 8.79
N LEU A 74 10.08 -3.59 7.64
CA LEU A 74 9.67 -4.71 6.78
C LEU A 74 10.89 -5.46 6.22
N ARG A 75 11.96 -4.75 5.85
CA ARG A 75 13.21 -5.35 5.36
C ARG A 75 13.87 -6.19 6.45
N LYS A 76 13.96 -5.67 7.68
CA LYS A 76 14.51 -6.42 8.84
C LYS A 76 13.74 -7.72 9.12
N LYS A 77 12.45 -7.75 8.81
CA LYS A 77 11.59 -8.93 8.92
C LYS A 77 11.65 -9.87 7.70
N GLY A 78 12.47 -9.55 6.70
CA GLY A 78 12.58 -10.35 5.46
C GLY A 78 11.37 -10.25 4.53
N ILE A 79 10.50 -9.24 4.73
CA ILE A 79 9.26 -9.08 3.97
C ILE A 79 9.52 -8.32 2.66
N VAL A 80 10.45 -7.36 2.65
CA VAL A 80 10.84 -6.60 1.46
C VAL A 80 12.34 -6.67 1.21
N VAL A 81 12.74 -6.62 -0.06
CA VAL A 81 14.14 -6.65 -0.48
C VAL A 81 14.52 -5.27 -1.04
N SER A 82 15.67 -4.73 -0.64
CA SER A 82 16.20 -3.52 -1.28
C SER A 82 16.63 -3.82 -2.72
N ILE A 83 16.27 -2.95 -3.67
CA ILE A 83 16.70 -3.06 -5.08
C ILE A 83 18.24 -3.04 -5.18
N SER A 84 18.93 -2.33 -4.28
CA SER A 84 20.40 -2.33 -4.20
C SER A 84 20.96 -3.74 -3.89
N SER A 85 20.19 -4.58 -3.21
CA SER A 85 20.55 -5.96 -2.91
C SER A 85 20.32 -6.91 -4.10
N GLN A 86 19.42 -6.56 -5.03
CA GLN A 86 19.18 -7.33 -6.26
C GLN A 86 20.29 -7.13 -7.29
N LEU A 87 20.88 -5.93 -7.37
CA LEU A 87 22.02 -5.65 -8.26
C LEU A 87 23.25 -6.51 -7.92
N ASN A 88 23.49 -6.81 -6.65
CA ASN A 88 24.59 -7.68 -6.23
C ASN A 88 24.36 -9.17 -6.57
N LEU A 89 23.12 -9.60 -6.81
CA LEU A 89 22.81 -10.98 -7.21
C LEU A 89 22.89 -11.20 -8.73
N GLN A 90 22.91 -10.13 -9.53
CA GLN A 90 23.08 -10.21 -10.99
C GLN A 90 24.54 -10.08 -11.44
N LEU A 91 25.44 -9.73 -10.52
CA LEU A 91 26.88 -9.57 -10.77
C LEU A 91 27.72 -10.74 -10.24
N SER A 92 27.08 -11.78 -9.71
CA SER A 92 27.69 -13.00 -9.17
C SER A 92 27.42 -14.21 -10.05
#